data_AF-S4W5S7-F1
#
_entry.id   AF-S4W5S7-F1
#
_cell.length_a   1.000
_cell.length_b   1.000
_cell.length_c   1.000
_cell.angle_alpha   90.00
_cell.angle_beta   90.00
_cell.angle_gamma   90.00
#
_symmetry.space_group_name_H-M   'P 1'
#
loop_
_entity.id
_entity.type
_entity.pdbx_description
1 polymer ?
#
loop_
_entity_poly.entity_id
_entity_poly.type
_entity_poly.pdbx_seq_one_letter_code
_entity_poly.pdbx_strand_id
1 'polypeptide(L)'
;MKKNLFEPTTFVINIILLLITFTLGQKMSDVYRQSIHPFHFHLSWAFFAVAAGSVMGALFHGFGPHFSQMMREWIWKVALTCMGFTTFFLMMAGVSAVIPFSSYWIILWVAAIGLILYVWQTVKFAGFGHSVKFIAVGLMVILAVFATLYWRHALSGSGYLFAGALITVAAGGLWATGWSIHKNFNHNDLFHAIQIVCLWLLYQGGVMIVAGQLPR
;
A
#
# COMPACT_ATOMS: atom_id res chain seq x y z
N MET A 1 0.92 -29.65 21.20
CA MET A 1 2.13 -29.15 20.49
C MET A 1 1.96 -27.66 20.24
N LYS A 2 2.91 -26.81 20.69
CA LYS A 2 2.95 -25.42 20.21
C LYS A 2 3.28 -25.47 18.72
N LYS A 3 2.43 -24.87 17.87
CA LYS A 3 2.75 -24.75 16.45
C LYS A 3 3.92 -23.78 16.30
N ASN A 4 4.91 -24.13 15.46
CA ASN A 4 6.05 -23.25 15.19
C ASN A 4 5.61 -21.94 14.48
N LEU A 5 4.49 -21.98 13.75
CA LEU A 5 3.84 -20.82 13.12
C LEU A 5 2.38 -20.71 13.56
N PHE A 6 1.94 -19.50 13.91
CA PHE A 6 0.57 -19.23 14.37
C PHE A 6 -0.43 -19.19 13.20
N GLU A 7 -0.16 -18.38 12.19
CA GLU A 7 -0.90 -18.33 10.92
C GLU A 7 0.04 -18.66 9.75
N PRO A 8 0.26 -19.95 9.44
CA PRO A 8 1.25 -20.36 8.44
C PRO A 8 0.95 -19.82 7.05
N THR A 9 -0.32 -19.81 6.64
CA THR A 9 -0.74 -19.29 5.33
C THR A 9 -0.47 -17.79 5.25
N THR A 10 -0.88 -17.01 6.27
CA THR A 10 -0.68 -15.56 6.26
C THR A 10 0.81 -15.22 6.23
N PHE A 11 1.62 -15.97 6.99
CA PHE A 11 3.08 -15.87 6.97
C PHE A 11 3.64 -16.08 5.56
N VAL A 12 3.29 -17.18 4.90
CA VAL A 12 3.79 -17.50 3.55
C VAL A 12 3.36 -16.45 2.53
N ILE A 13 2.10 -16.01 2.56
CA ILE A 13 1.62 -14.99 1.62
C ILE A 13 2.34 -13.65 1.84
N ASN A 14 2.66 -13.28 3.09
CA ASN A 14 3.48 -12.10 3.35
C ASN A 14 4.90 -12.22 2.77
N ILE A 15 5.52 -13.40 2.80
CA ILE A 15 6.81 -13.62 2.12
C ILE A 15 6.68 -13.47 0.61
N ILE A 16 5.60 -14.00 0.01
CA ILE A 16 5.32 -13.81 -1.42
C ILE A 16 5.13 -12.32 -1.74
N LEU A 17 4.35 -11.61 -0.92
CA LEU A 17 4.08 -10.19 -1.07
C LEU A 17 5.37 -9.36 -0.99
N LEU A 18 6.25 -9.67 -0.03
CA LEU A 18 7.59 -9.09 0.08
C LEU A 18 8.39 -9.25 -1.22
N LEU A 19 8.55 -10.48 -1.70
CA LEU A 19 9.38 -10.76 -2.88
C LEU A 19 8.83 -10.07 -4.14
N ILE A 20 7.52 -10.14 -4.34
CA ILE A 20 6.84 -9.51 -5.49
C ILE A 20 7.01 -7.99 -5.40
N THR A 21 6.62 -7.37 -4.29
CA THR A 21 6.62 -5.90 -4.19
C THR A 21 8.02 -5.32 -4.19
N PHE A 22 9.00 -5.99 -3.59
CA PHE A 22 10.40 -5.57 -3.71
C PHE A 22 10.85 -5.57 -5.18
N THR A 23 10.54 -6.64 -5.92
CA THR A 23 10.87 -6.76 -7.34
C THR A 23 10.16 -5.70 -8.19
N LEU A 24 8.85 -5.48 -7.96
CA LEU A 24 8.09 -4.46 -8.66
C LEU A 24 8.61 -3.04 -8.34
N GLY A 25 9.00 -2.79 -7.09
CA GLY A 25 9.65 -1.55 -6.67
C GLY A 25 10.96 -1.31 -7.40
N GLN A 26 11.82 -2.31 -7.52
CA GLN A 26 13.07 -2.20 -8.30
C GLN A 26 12.81 -1.87 -9.77
N LYS A 27 11.90 -2.60 -10.41
CA LYS A 27 11.53 -2.35 -11.81
C LYS A 27 10.92 -0.96 -12.00
N MET A 28 10.08 -0.51 -11.07
CA MET A 28 9.51 0.84 -11.11
C MET A 28 10.56 1.92 -10.86
N SER A 29 11.57 1.66 -10.02
CA SER A 29 12.74 2.53 -9.88
C SER A 29 13.51 2.67 -11.19
N ASP A 30 13.61 1.62 -12.00
CA ASP A 30 14.25 1.71 -13.32
C ASP A 30 13.46 2.61 -14.28
N VAL A 31 12.13 2.52 -14.25
CA VAL A 31 11.26 3.46 -14.99
C VAL A 31 11.42 4.89 -14.45
N TYR A 32 11.52 5.07 -13.13
CA TYR A 32 11.80 6.37 -12.53
C TYR A 32 13.14 6.94 -13.00
N ARG A 33 14.21 6.15 -13.07
CA ARG A 33 15.53 6.62 -13.54
C ARG A 33 15.50 7.13 -14.98
N GLN A 34 14.57 6.66 -15.79
CA GLN A 34 14.38 7.09 -17.19
C GLN A 34 13.45 8.30 -17.30
N SER A 35 12.40 8.35 -16.48
CA SER A 35 11.38 9.40 -16.52
C SER A 35 11.73 10.64 -15.68
N ILE A 36 12.45 10.45 -14.58
CA ILE A 36 12.72 11.44 -13.51
C ILE A 36 11.44 12.15 -13.03
N HIS A 37 10.30 11.46 -13.11
CA HIS A 37 9.01 12.03 -12.77
C HIS A 37 8.55 11.61 -11.35
N PRO A 38 7.99 12.52 -10.52
CA PRO A 38 7.53 12.20 -9.17
C PRO A 38 6.52 11.03 -9.10
N PHE A 39 5.69 10.87 -10.13
CA PHE A 39 4.76 9.74 -10.25
C PHE A 39 5.46 8.38 -10.08
N HIS A 40 6.50 8.12 -10.88
CA HIS A 40 7.23 6.85 -10.86
C HIS A 40 8.07 6.72 -9.59
N PHE A 41 8.61 7.82 -9.06
CA PHE A 41 9.25 7.84 -7.75
C PHE A 41 8.31 7.34 -6.66
N HIS A 42 7.16 8.00 -6.51
CA HIS A 42 6.19 7.66 -5.47
C HIS A 42 5.65 6.25 -5.64
N LEU A 43 5.32 5.83 -6.87
CA LEU A 43 4.85 4.49 -7.12
C LEU A 43 5.90 3.42 -6.77
N SER A 44 7.18 3.67 -7.07
CA SER A 44 8.28 2.80 -6.64
C SER A 44 8.39 2.70 -5.12
N TRP A 45 8.31 3.82 -4.42
CA TRP A 45 8.40 3.85 -2.96
C TRP A 45 7.18 3.24 -2.27
N ALA A 46 6.00 3.31 -2.88
CA ALA A 46 4.83 2.57 -2.42
C ALA A 46 5.09 1.06 -2.40
N PHE A 47 5.70 0.51 -3.46
CA PHE A 47 6.05 -0.92 -3.51
C PHE A 47 7.06 -1.30 -2.42
N PHE A 48 8.09 -0.48 -2.20
CA PHE A 48 9.05 -0.74 -1.12
C PHE A 48 8.42 -0.63 0.27
N ALA A 49 7.48 0.30 0.46
CA ALA A 49 6.74 0.41 1.73
C ALA A 49 5.88 -0.85 1.99
N VAL A 50 5.23 -1.41 0.96
CA VAL A 50 4.51 -2.69 1.09
C VAL A 50 5.48 -3.83 1.39
N ALA A 51 6.65 -3.88 0.73
CA ALA A 51 7.67 -4.90 0.99
C ALA A 51 8.11 -4.88 2.46
N ALA A 52 8.43 -3.69 2.99
CA ALA A 52 8.78 -3.52 4.41
C ALA A 52 7.63 -3.91 5.34
N GLY A 53 6.40 -3.51 5.01
CA GLY A 53 5.19 -3.90 5.77
C GLY A 53 4.97 -5.41 5.78
N SER A 54 5.28 -6.09 4.67
CA SER A 54 5.13 -7.54 4.52
C SER A 54 6.12 -8.31 5.39
N VAL A 55 7.33 -7.79 5.62
CA VAL A 55 8.27 -8.36 6.61
C VAL A 55 7.64 -8.34 8.00
N MET A 56 7.11 -7.19 8.40
CA MET A 56 6.51 -7.02 9.72
C MET A 56 5.21 -7.82 9.86
N GLY A 57 4.43 -7.93 8.80
CA GLY A 57 3.25 -8.79 8.70
C GLY A 57 3.61 -10.26 8.87
N ALA A 58 4.64 -10.76 8.18
CA ALA A 58 5.13 -12.12 8.35
C ALA A 58 5.55 -12.37 9.81
N LEU A 59 6.33 -11.47 10.42
CA LEU A 59 6.74 -11.62 11.82
C LEU A 59 5.52 -11.65 12.77
N PHE A 60 4.57 -10.76 12.57
CA PHE A 60 3.37 -10.67 13.40
C PHE A 60 2.48 -11.91 13.28
N HIS A 61 2.15 -12.34 12.06
CA HIS A 61 1.23 -13.47 11.83
C HIS A 61 1.90 -14.83 12.06
N GLY A 62 3.18 -14.97 11.75
CA GLY A 62 3.92 -16.21 11.94
C GLY A 62 4.31 -16.44 13.40
N PHE A 63 4.96 -15.44 14.02
CA PHE A 63 5.61 -15.59 15.31
C PHE A 63 5.00 -14.76 16.44
N GLY A 64 3.95 -13.97 16.16
CA GLY A 64 3.32 -13.05 17.13
C GLY A 64 3.08 -13.63 18.52
N PRO A 65 2.45 -14.80 18.67
CA PRO A 65 2.21 -15.41 19.99
C PRO A 65 3.47 -15.88 20.75
N HIS A 66 4.61 -15.97 20.07
CA HIS A 66 5.90 -16.30 20.69
C HIS A 66 6.63 -15.05 21.21
N PHE A 67 6.19 -13.85 20.83
CA PHE A 67 6.77 -12.61 21.29
C PHE A 67 6.13 -12.12 22.60
N SER A 68 6.89 -11.32 23.36
CA SER A 68 6.30 -10.56 24.47
C SER A 68 5.23 -9.61 23.93
N GLN A 69 4.26 -9.25 24.77
CA GLN A 69 3.19 -8.32 24.39
C GLN A 69 3.77 -7.02 23.80
N MET A 70 4.77 -6.44 24.47
CA MET A 70 5.44 -5.22 24.00
C MET A 70 6.07 -5.39 22.61
N MET A 71 6.78 -6.49 22.36
CA MET A 71 7.41 -6.74 21.06
C MET A 71 6.36 -6.92 19.96
N ARG A 72 5.29 -7.69 20.24
CA ARG A 72 4.18 -7.89 19.31
C ARG A 72 3.48 -6.58 18.95
N GLU A 73 3.26 -5.70 19.93
CA GLU A 73 2.67 -4.37 19.70
C GLU A 73 3.56 -3.48 18.84
N TRP A 74 4.88 -3.46 19.08
CA TRP A 74 5.81 -2.68 18.26
C TRP A 74 5.92 -3.20 16.83
N ILE A 75 6.00 -4.52 16.64
CA ILE A 75 6.00 -5.12 15.29
C ILE A 75 4.75 -4.68 14.52
N TRP A 76 3.59 -4.70 15.18
CA TRP A 76 2.34 -4.26 14.57
C TRP A 76 2.33 -2.76 14.23
N LYS A 77 2.84 -1.91 15.13
CA LYS A 77 2.96 -0.46 14.89
C LYS A 77 3.88 -0.14 13.71
N VAL A 78 4.96 -0.89 13.54
CA VAL A 78 5.84 -0.74 12.37
C VAL A 78 5.12 -1.20 11.10
N ALA A 79 4.41 -2.34 11.13
CA ALA A 79 3.58 -2.78 10.00
C ALA A 79 2.56 -1.71 9.57
N LEU A 80 1.85 -1.12 10.54
CA LEU A 80 0.93 0.00 10.32
C LEU A 80 1.63 1.22 9.74
N THR A 81 2.80 1.57 10.25
CA THR A 81 3.60 2.68 9.73
C THR A 81 3.94 2.48 8.26
N CYS A 82 4.35 1.26 7.86
CA CYS A 82 4.57 0.89 6.46
C CYS A 82 3.31 1.04 5.60
N MET A 83 2.12 0.70 6.12
CA MET A 83 0.85 0.93 5.43
C MET A 83 0.53 2.43 5.28
N GLY A 84 0.87 3.25 6.27
CA GLY A 84 0.80 4.72 6.18
C GLY A 84 1.69 5.27 5.08
N PHE A 85 2.95 4.85 5.01
CA PHE A 85 3.87 5.20 3.92
C PHE A 85 3.35 4.73 2.56
N THR A 86 2.83 3.51 2.46
CA THR A 86 2.22 2.99 1.22
C THR A 86 1.09 3.90 0.75
N THR A 87 0.19 4.28 1.67
CA THR A 87 -0.93 5.17 1.38
C THR A 87 -0.46 6.56 0.94
N PHE A 88 0.50 7.13 1.65
CA PHE A 88 1.11 8.41 1.30
C PHE A 88 1.71 8.38 -0.11
N PHE A 89 2.54 7.39 -0.41
CA PHE A 89 3.20 7.27 -1.70
C PHE A 89 2.21 7.01 -2.83
N LEU A 90 1.22 6.14 -2.68
CA LEU A 90 0.19 5.94 -3.71
C LEU A 90 -0.63 7.20 -3.97
N MET A 91 -0.98 7.93 -2.91
CA MET A 91 -1.68 9.20 -3.04
C MET A 91 -0.83 10.23 -3.79
N MET A 92 0.44 10.38 -3.41
CA MET A 92 1.35 11.33 -4.06
C MET A 92 1.71 10.94 -5.49
N ALA A 93 1.75 9.65 -5.81
CA ALA A 93 1.84 9.19 -7.20
C ALA A 93 0.67 9.76 -8.01
N GLY A 94 -0.57 9.49 -7.61
CA GLY A 94 -1.75 10.01 -8.28
C GLY A 94 -1.77 11.54 -8.38
N VAL A 95 -1.50 12.24 -7.27
CA VAL A 95 -1.50 13.72 -7.22
C VAL A 95 -0.51 14.30 -8.21
N SER A 96 0.71 13.77 -8.24
CA SER A 96 1.74 14.23 -9.19
C SER A 96 1.39 13.97 -10.65
N ALA A 97 0.44 13.07 -10.93
CA ALA A 97 -0.01 12.79 -12.29
C ALA A 97 -1.19 13.67 -12.74
N VAL A 98 -1.83 14.41 -11.84
CA VAL A 98 -2.99 15.28 -12.16
C VAL A 98 -2.77 16.76 -11.86
N ILE A 99 -1.80 17.10 -10.99
CA ILE A 99 -1.53 18.47 -10.56
C ILE A 99 -0.19 18.97 -11.15
N PRO A 100 -0.10 20.23 -11.62
CA PRO A 100 1.16 20.84 -12.04
C PRO A 100 2.21 20.90 -10.92
N PHE A 101 3.48 20.90 -11.29
CA PHE A 101 4.58 20.83 -10.32
C PHE A 101 4.59 21.98 -9.29
N SER A 102 4.15 23.18 -9.68
CA SER A 102 4.06 24.34 -8.79
C SER A 102 3.13 24.14 -7.59
N SER A 103 2.00 23.44 -7.78
CA SER A 103 1.04 23.15 -6.71
C SER A 103 1.33 21.82 -6.01
N TYR A 104 1.98 20.88 -6.70
CA TYR A 104 2.36 19.58 -6.16
C TYR A 104 3.17 19.70 -4.84
N TRP A 105 4.13 20.64 -4.75
CA TRP A 105 4.96 20.79 -3.55
C TRP A 105 4.16 21.18 -2.31
N ILE A 106 3.15 22.01 -2.46
CA ILE A 106 2.27 22.41 -1.35
C ILE A 106 1.50 21.18 -0.85
N ILE A 107 0.93 20.42 -1.78
CA ILE A 107 0.18 19.19 -1.44
C ILE A 107 1.11 18.14 -0.81
N LEU A 108 2.35 18.01 -1.29
CA LEU A 108 3.35 17.12 -0.72
C LEU A 108 3.60 17.44 0.76
N TRP A 109 3.80 18.71 1.11
CA TRP A 109 4.03 19.11 2.50
C TRP A 109 2.81 18.87 3.38
N VAL A 110 1.60 19.16 2.88
CA VAL A 110 0.35 18.85 3.60
C VAL A 110 0.23 17.34 3.84
N ALA A 111 0.48 16.53 2.82
CA ALA A 111 0.45 15.07 2.93
C ALA A 111 1.54 14.54 3.87
N ALA A 112 2.73 15.13 3.86
CA ALA A 112 3.84 14.76 4.74
C ALA A 112 3.53 15.08 6.21
N ILE A 113 2.93 16.24 6.48
CA ILE A 113 2.41 16.59 7.81
C ILE A 113 1.33 15.59 8.24
N GLY A 114 0.41 15.26 7.35
CA GLY A 114 -0.61 14.23 7.59
C GLY A 114 0.00 12.86 7.94
N LEU A 115 1.06 12.45 7.23
CA LEU A 115 1.80 11.23 7.52
C LEU A 115 2.50 11.30 8.88
N ILE A 116 3.13 12.41 9.23
CA ILE A 116 3.77 12.61 10.54
C ILE A 116 2.73 12.45 11.66
N LEU A 117 1.57 13.08 11.51
CA LEU A 117 0.47 12.97 12.47
C LEU A 117 -0.06 11.53 12.57
N TYR A 118 -0.20 10.84 11.44
CA TYR A 118 -0.58 9.43 11.39
C TYR A 118 0.43 8.52 12.13
N VAL A 119 1.72 8.70 11.88
CA VAL A 119 2.78 7.92 12.53
C VAL A 119 2.81 8.20 14.02
N TRP A 120 2.74 9.49 14.42
CA TRP A 120 2.66 9.87 15.82
C TRP A 120 1.45 9.22 16.51
N GLN A 121 0.27 9.28 15.90
CA GLN A 121 -0.96 8.69 16.41
C GLN A 121 -0.85 7.16 16.52
N THR A 122 -0.26 6.50 15.52
CA THR A 122 -0.04 5.04 15.49
C THR A 122 0.95 4.61 16.58
N VAL A 123 2.00 5.39 16.83
CA VAL A 123 2.99 5.07 17.88
C VAL A 123 2.42 5.37 19.27
N LYS A 124 1.70 6.47 19.44
CA LYS A 124 1.24 6.96 20.74
C LYS A 124 0.10 6.12 21.32
N PHE A 125 -0.87 5.74 20.49
CA PHE A 125 -2.08 5.08 20.97
C PHE A 125 -2.02 3.57 20.76
N ALA A 126 -2.64 2.83 21.68
CA ALA A 126 -2.87 1.40 21.52
C ALA A 126 -4.13 1.18 20.67
N GLY A 127 -4.18 0.04 20.00
CA GLY A 127 -5.33 -0.36 19.18
C GLY A 127 -5.20 0.01 17.71
N PHE A 128 -5.99 -0.70 16.89
CA PHE A 128 -5.85 -0.71 15.44
C PHE A 128 -6.85 0.23 14.73
N GLY A 129 -7.98 0.55 15.37
CA GLY A 129 -9.12 1.19 14.70
C GLY A 129 -8.85 2.60 14.16
N HIS A 130 -8.01 3.39 14.81
CA HIS A 130 -7.70 4.75 14.33
C HIS A 130 -6.86 4.73 13.05
N SER A 131 -5.82 3.89 13.00
CA SER A 131 -4.95 3.75 11.84
C SER A 131 -5.73 3.23 10.62
N VAL A 132 -6.70 2.32 10.83
CA VAL A 132 -7.60 1.85 9.75
C VAL A 132 -8.42 2.97 9.16
N LYS A 133 -9.04 3.81 10.00
CA LYS A 133 -9.87 4.92 9.53
C LYS A 133 -9.06 5.88 8.66
N PHE A 134 -7.83 6.19 9.07
CA PHE A 134 -6.93 7.03 8.28
C PHE A 134 -6.58 6.38 6.94
N ILE A 135 -6.18 5.10 6.94
CA ILE A 135 -5.88 4.35 5.72
C ILE A 135 -7.11 4.30 4.79
N ALA A 136 -8.30 4.05 5.33
CA ALA A 136 -9.54 4.02 4.55
C ALA A 136 -9.82 5.35 3.86
N VAL A 137 -9.65 6.48 4.55
CA VAL A 137 -9.77 7.81 3.94
C VAL A 137 -8.74 7.99 2.83
N GLY A 138 -7.48 7.62 3.08
CA GLY A 138 -6.41 7.68 2.08
C GLY A 138 -6.70 6.82 0.84
N LEU A 139 -7.25 5.61 1.02
CA LEU A 139 -7.66 4.73 -0.07
C LEU A 139 -8.78 5.35 -0.92
N MET A 140 -9.73 6.06 -0.31
CA MET A 140 -10.76 6.78 -1.06
C MET A 140 -10.18 7.93 -1.88
N VAL A 141 -9.18 8.64 -1.36
CA VAL A 141 -8.46 9.67 -2.12
C VAL A 141 -7.69 9.05 -3.28
N ILE A 142 -6.96 7.96 -3.05
CA ILE A 142 -6.23 7.22 -4.11
C ILE A 142 -7.19 6.78 -5.21
N LEU A 143 -8.33 6.19 -4.83
CA LEU A 143 -9.36 5.77 -5.77
C LEU A 143 -9.89 6.95 -6.60
N ALA A 144 -10.20 8.08 -5.95
CA ALA A 144 -10.72 9.27 -6.64
C ALA A 144 -9.70 9.87 -7.63
N VAL A 145 -8.41 9.88 -7.27
CA VAL A 145 -7.36 10.42 -8.13
C VAL A 145 -7.10 9.48 -9.32
N PHE A 146 -7.04 8.16 -9.11
CA PHE A 146 -6.89 7.20 -10.21
C PHE A 146 -8.13 7.13 -11.11
N ALA A 147 -9.33 7.30 -10.53
CA ALA A 147 -10.55 7.52 -11.30
C ALA A 147 -10.42 8.77 -12.19
N THR A 148 -9.91 9.87 -11.65
CA THR A 148 -9.69 11.10 -12.43
C THR A 148 -8.72 10.87 -13.60
N LEU A 149 -7.61 10.16 -13.37
CA LEU A 149 -6.68 9.78 -14.43
C LEU A 149 -7.37 8.94 -15.53
N TYR A 150 -8.24 8.01 -15.15
CA TYR A 150 -8.94 7.14 -16.08
C TYR A 150 -10.00 7.88 -16.90
N TRP A 151 -10.94 8.55 -16.23
CA TRP A 151 -12.09 9.17 -16.91
C TRP A 151 -11.83 10.54 -17.51
N ARG A 152 -10.93 11.35 -16.93
CA ARG A 152 -10.71 12.73 -17.39
C ARG A 152 -9.47 12.89 -18.25
N HIS A 153 -8.39 12.20 -17.89
CA HIS A 153 -7.12 12.31 -18.63
C HIS A 153 -6.93 11.17 -19.64
N ALA A 154 -7.60 10.03 -19.44
CA ALA A 154 -7.52 8.85 -20.30
C ALA A 154 -6.07 8.42 -20.61
N LEU A 155 -5.17 8.52 -19.63
CA LEU A 155 -3.76 8.18 -19.82
C LEU A 155 -3.61 6.68 -20.11
N SER A 156 -2.61 6.33 -20.91
CA SER A 156 -2.19 4.94 -21.09
C SER A 156 -1.94 4.30 -19.73
N GLY A 157 -2.56 3.15 -19.43
CA GLY A 157 -2.37 2.48 -18.14
C GLY A 157 -3.27 2.96 -16.99
N SER A 158 -3.97 4.09 -17.13
CA SER A 158 -4.84 4.63 -16.06
C SER A 158 -5.97 3.68 -15.64
N GLY A 159 -6.49 2.88 -16.57
CA GLY A 159 -7.48 1.83 -16.27
C GLY A 159 -6.95 0.76 -15.32
N TYR A 160 -5.68 0.37 -15.44
CA TYR A 160 -5.04 -0.56 -14.52
C TYR A 160 -4.86 0.03 -13.12
N LEU A 161 -4.46 1.31 -13.03
CA LEU A 161 -4.36 2.03 -11.76
C LEU A 161 -5.73 2.09 -11.05
N PHE A 162 -6.76 2.48 -11.79
CA PHE A 162 -8.12 2.57 -11.27
C PHE A 162 -8.65 1.21 -10.83
N ALA A 163 -8.50 0.17 -11.66
CA ALA A 163 -8.94 -1.19 -11.32
C ALA A 163 -8.22 -1.72 -10.06
N GLY A 164 -6.89 -1.52 -9.98
CA GLY A 164 -6.11 -1.91 -8.80
C GLY A 164 -6.61 -1.23 -7.53
N ALA A 165 -6.84 0.08 -7.55
CA ALA A 165 -7.37 0.82 -6.40
C ALA A 165 -8.81 0.40 -6.05
N LEU A 166 -9.67 0.22 -7.03
CA LEU A 166 -11.06 -0.20 -6.83
C LEU A 166 -11.13 -1.57 -6.15
N ILE A 167 -10.35 -2.54 -6.65
CA ILE A 167 -10.28 -3.89 -6.07
C ILE A 167 -9.67 -3.83 -4.67
N THR A 168 -8.67 -2.99 -4.41
CA THR A 168 -8.12 -2.80 -3.05
C THR A 168 -9.17 -2.26 -2.08
N VAL A 169 -9.99 -1.28 -2.48
CA VAL A 169 -11.08 -0.75 -1.65
C VAL A 169 -12.14 -1.83 -1.38
N ALA A 170 -12.56 -2.57 -2.41
CA ALA A 170 -13.51 -3.67 -2.26
C ALA A 170 -12.97 -4.78 -1.34
N ALA A 171 -11.69 -5.15 -1.50
CA ALA A 171 -11.02 -6.12 -0.65
C ALA A 171 -10.91 -5.64 0.80
N GLY A 172 -10.65 -4.35 1.04
CA GLY A 172 -10.65 -3.75 2.37
C GLY A 172 -12.03 -3.82 3.02
N GLY A 173 -13.09 -3.55 2.25
CA GLY A 173 -14.48 -3.73 2.70
C GLY A 173 -14.79 -5.18 3.08
N LEU A 174 -14.38 -6.15 2.26
CA LEU A 174 -14.52 -7.57 2.57
C LEU A 174 -13.71 -7.96 3.82
N TRP A 175 -12.45 -7.52 3.92
CA TRP A 175 -11.58 -7.78 5.06
C TRP A 175 -12.20 -7.28 6.38
N ALA A 176 -12.84 -6.10 6.36
CA ALA A 176 -13.50 -5.53 7.53
C ALA A 176 -14.66 -6.38 8.08
N THR A 177 -15.23 -7.28 7.28
CA THR A 177 -16.27 -8.22 7.74
C THR A 177 -15.71 -9.40 8.54
N GLY A 178 -14.40 -9.65 8.49
CA GLY A 178 -13.77 -10.84 9.05
C GLY A 178 -14.09 -12.14 8.28
N TRP A 179 -14.81 -12.05 7.16
CA TRP A 179 -15.23 -13.21 6.37
C TRP A 179 -14.03 -13.99 5.82
N SER A 180 -14.04 -15.30 6.06
CA SER A 180 -12.93 -16.20 5.76
C SER A 180 -13.45 -17.34 4.88
N ILE A 181 -12.72 -17.67 3.81
CA ILE A 181 -13.07 -18.79 2.91
C ILE A 181 -12.97 -20.11 3.67
N HIS A 182 -11.93 -20.26 4.48
CA HIS A 182 -11.68 -21.47 5.25
C HIS A 182 -10.83 -21.18 6.50
N LYS A 183 -10.82 -22.06 7.50
CA LYS A 183 -10.01 -21.89 8.72
C LYS A 183 -8.48 -21.82 8.48
N ASN A 184 -8.02 -22.42 7.39
CA ASN A 184 -6.61 -22.38 6.96
C ASN A 184 -6.35 -21.38 5.83
N PHE A 185 -7.39 -20.68 5.37
CA PHE A 185 -7.33 -19.60 4.39
C PHE A 185 -8.31 -18.50 4.82
N ASN A 186 -7.87 -17.72 5.80
CA ASN A 186 -8.69 -16.77 6.54
C ASN A 186 -8.83 -15.42 5.79
N HIS A 187 -9.53 -14.46 6.39
CA HIS A 187 -9.72 -13.12 5.84
C HIS A 187 -8.40 -12.36 5.57
N ASN A 188 -7.35 -12.57 6.37
CA ASN A 188 -6.02 -11.98 6.12
C ASN A 188 -5.36 -12.63 4.90
N ASP A 189 -5.43 -13.96 4.78
CA ASP A 189 -4.92 -14.69 3.62
C ASP A 189 -5.56 -14.20 2.33
N LEU A 190 -6.89 -14.12 2.33
CA LEU A 190 -7.67 -13.62 1.20
C LEU A 190 -7.31 -12.18 0.86
N PHE A 191 -7.24 -11.30 1.85
CA PHE A 191 -6.90 -9.90 1.62
C PHE A 191 -5.51 -9.76 0.97
N HIS A 192 -4.49 -10.42 1.53
CA HIS A 192 -3.14 -10.36 0.96
C HIS A 192 -3.07 -10.98 -0.45
N ALA A 193 -3.78 -12.09 -0.70
CA ALA A 193 -3.85 -12.70 -2.03
C ALA A 193 -4.45 -11.74 -3.07
N ILE A 194 -5.52 -11.02 -2.71
CA ILE A 194 -6.11 -9.99 -3.58
C ILE A 194 -5.12 -8.83 -3.76
N GLN A 195 -4.42 -8.39 -2.70
CA GLN A 195 -3.44 -7.30 -2.82
C GLN A 195 -2.31 -7.63 -3.82
N ILE A 196 -1.88 -8.89 -3.94
CA ILE A 196 -0.89 -9.29 -4.96
C ILE A 196 -1.38 -8.91 -6.37
N VAL A 197 -2.64 -9.20 -6.69
CA VAL A 197 -3.26 -8.86 -7.97
C VAL A 197 -3.37 -7.34 -8.13
N CYS A 198 -3.85 -6.63 -7.10
CA CYS A 198 -3.96 -5.18 -7.13
C CYS A 198 -2.61 -4.50 -7.40
N LEU A 199 -1.55 -4.93 -6.71
CA LEU A 199 -0.21 -4.36 -6.84
C LEU A 199 0.39 -4.64 -8.21
N TRP A 200 0.11 -5.81 -8.80
CA TRP A 200 0.47 -6.09 -10.18
C TRP A 200 -0.27 -5.15 -11.16
N LEU A 201 -1.57 -4.90 -10.97
CA LEU A 201 -2.31 -3.93 -11.78
C LEU A 201 -1.72 -2.52 -11.64
N LEU A 202 -1.42 -2.07 -10.42
CA LEU A 202 -0.78 -0.77 -10.19
C LEU A 202 0.58 -0.67 -10.92
N TYR A 203 1.36 -1.74 -10.90
CA TYR A 203 2.63 -1.80 -11.63
C TYR A 203 2.43 -1.70 -13.15
N GLN A 204 1.49 -2.47 -13.71
CA GLN A 204 1.19 -2.40 -15.15
C GLN A 204 0.76 -0.98 -15.56
N GLY A 205 -0.13 -0.35 -14.79
CA GLY A 205 -0.53 1.03 -15.03
C GLY A 205 0.65 1.99 -14.96
N GLY A 206 1.53 1.84 -13.96
CA GLY A 206 2.71 2.68 -13.80
C GLY A 206 3.72 2.59 -14.94
N VAL A 207 3.94 1.38 -15.49
CA VAL A 207 4.85 1.18 -16.63
C VAL A 207 4.29 1.76 -17.92
N MET A 208 2.96 1.70 -18.10
CA MET A 208 2.29 2.21 -19.31
C MET A 208 2.17 3.74 -19.34
N ILE A 209 2.17 4.40 -18.18
CA ILE A 209 2.21 5.87 -18.09
C ILE A 209 3.63 6.34 -18.41
N VAL A 210 3.77 7.07 -19.51
CA VAL A 210 5.05 7.66 -19.92
C VAL A 210 5.16 9.11 -19.44
N ALA A 211 6.38 9.58 -19.16
CA ALA A 211 6.61 10.93 -18.61
C ALA A 211 6.02 12.06 -19.49
N GLY A 212 5.99 11.89 -20.81
CA GLY A 212 5.41 12.87 -21.73
C GLY A 212 3.89 13.07 -21.59
N GLN A 213 3.20 12.17 -20.89
CA GLN A 213 1.76 12.27 -20.59
C GLN A 213 1.48 13.03 -19.29
N LEU A 214 2.50 13.31 -18.49
CA LEU A 214 2.37 13.84 -17.14
C LEU A 214 2.59 15.36 -17.10
N PRO A 215 2.01 16.05 -16.10
CA PRO A 215 2.27 17.47 -15.89
C PRO A 215 3.75 17.72 -15.63
N ARG A 216 4.31 18.79 -16.20
CA ARG A 216 5.67 19.22 -15.91
C ARG A 216 5.75 20.08 -14.65
#